data_AF-A0A2G7FMV3-F1
#
_entry.id   AF-A0A2G7FMV3-F1
#
_cell.length_a   1.000
_cell.length_b   1.000
_cell.length_c   1.000
_cell.angle_alpha   90.00
_cell.angle_beta   90.00
_cell.angle_gamma   90.00
#
_symmetry.space_group_name_H-M   'P 1'
#
loop_
_entity.id
_entity.type
_entity.pdbx_description
1 polymer ?
#
loop_
_entity_poly.entity_id
_entity_poly.type
_entity_poly.pdbx_seq_one_letter_code
_entity_poly.pdbx_strand_id
1 'polypeptide(L)'
;MVALNANSVESSVTKLALVVVPVEKSYPPQSSSPSPGLHSAATIPLLDLELLHHWHTTTAASLAHSKPIQDLFRITVPDVALSYPFLMHSLLAVSALHIGHKCPPERRRKYTEAAIRHNDLSLSLCTPLLSNVTSENCHALFAFSCLVVIFAYAAEHPASSLDTLDEGDVVKVFKLVRGAGSIVGQARPWIEQGEMRQLLGAGRNLRQPSTTKYAHELYARLKEIIEQDAGPLGHDQKVGSALSSSFEHLRDVLRRCTTREDPGALMSWPVMVHADYLDLLLQGEPTSFAILGHYGVALELLKDEWWLDGWGEFLVNLALKRLGPTGEWKMARCLELLRADRAERAASGDSTGG
;
A
#
# COMPACT_ATOMS: atom_id res chain seq x y z
N MET A 1 13.54 74.52 -23.31
CA MET A 1 13.01 75.24 -24.49
C MET A 1 12.15 74.24 -25.26
N VAL A 2 10.82 74.41 -25.23
CA VAL A 2 9.77 73.87 -26.16
C VAL A 2 9.63 72.32 -26.20
N ALA A 3 8.58 71.65 -25.68
CA ALA A 3 7.12 71.69 -25.82
C ALA A 3 6.54 71.11 -27.13
N LEU A 4 5.38 70.42 -26.99
CA LEU A 4 4.40 69.93 -28.00
C LEU A 4 4.71 68.52 -28.57
N ASN A 5 3.91 67.47 -28.39
CA ASN A 5 2.45 67.22 -28.42
C ASN A 5 1.78 67.28 -29.81
N ALA A 6 1.06 66.17 -30.07
CA ALA A 6 -0.14 66.01 -30.88
C ALA A 6 -0.06 65.93 -32.42
N ASN A 7 -0.79 64.92 -32.92
CA ASN A 7 -1.49 64.81 -34.20
C ASN A 7 -0.71 64.32 -35.43
N SER A 8 -0.90 63.04 -35.76
CA SER A 8 -1.64 62.70 -36.98
C SER A 8 -2.26 61.31 -36.87
N VAL A 9 -3.54 61.31 -36.48
CA VAL A 9 -4.51 60.23 -36.74
C VAL A 9 -5.25 60.66 -37.99
N GLU A 10 -5.05 59.96 -39.11
CA GLU A 10 -5.82 59.99 -40.35
C GLU A 10 -5.06 58.98 -41.26
N SER A 11 -5.61 57.98 -41.93
CA SER A 11 -6.91 57.80 -42.53
C SER A 11 -6.93 56.35 -43.03
N SER A 12 -7.96 55.56 -42.65
CA SER A 12 -8.58 54.53 -43.51
C SER A 12 -9.67 53.79 -42.72
N VAL A 13 -10.79 54.47 -42.54
CA VAL A 13 -12.09 53.82 -42.32
C VAL A 13 -13.05 54.37 -43.36
N THR A 14 -13.95 53.50 -43.83
CA THR A 14 -15.27 53.78 -44.43
C THR A 14 -15.33 54.04 -45.94
N LYS A 15 -15.91 53.07 -46.67
CA LYS A 15 -17.25 53.20 -47.28
C LYS A 15 -17.62 51.93 -48.05
N LEU A 16 -18.71 51.28 -47.63
CA LEU A 16 -19.88 50.96 -48.46
C LEU A 16 -20.88 50.17 -47.61
N ALA A 17 -21.83 50.89 -47.02
CA ALA A 17 -23.04 50.33 -46.44
C ALA A 17 -24.10 50.27 -47.55
N LEU A 18 -24.62 49.08 -47.82
CA LEU A 18 -25.86 48.87 -48.55
C LEU A 18 -26.87 48.25 -47.58
N VAL A 19 -27.86 49.06 -47.23
CA VAL A 19 -28.99 48.70 -46.37
C VAL A 19 -29.91 47.79 -47.18
N VAL A 20 -30.12 46.56 -46.71
CA VAL A 20 -31.23 45.70 -47.14
C VAL A 20 -32.03 45.32 -45.91
N VAL A 21 -33.28 45.79 -45.88
CA VAL A 21 -34.28 45.55 -44.83
C VAL A 21 -34.75 44.10 -44.92
N PRO A 22 -34.83 43.32 -43.82
CA PRO A 22 -35.47 42.02 -43.85
C PRO A 22 -36.98 42.16 -43.65
N VAL A 23 -37.74 41.51 -44.52
CA VAL A 23 -39.20 41.35 -44.45
C VAL A 23 -39.53 40.37 -43.32
N GLU A 24 -40.29 40.81 -42.31
CA GLU A 24 -40.88 39.92 -41.31
C GLU A 24 -41.91 38.99 -41.96
N LYS A 25 -41.65 37.68 -41.95
CA LYS A 25 -42.67 36.65 -42.19
C LYS A 25 -43.15 36.12 -40.84
N SER A 26 -44.39 36.42 -40.49
CA SER A 26 -45.08 35.84 -39.34
C SER A 26 -45.41 34.37 -39.60
N TYR A 27 -44.88 33.48 -38.75
CA TYR A 27 -45.30 32.07 -38.68
C TYR A 27 -46.23 31.88 -37.47
N PRO A 28 -47.25 31.00 -37.56
CA PRO A 28 -48.15 30.74 -36.44
C PRO A 28 -47.42 30.00 -35.30
N PRO A 29 -47.89 30.11 -34.04
CA PRO A 29 -47.21 29.51 -32.90
C PRO A 29 -47.34 27.98 -32.98
N GLN A 30 -46.22 27.30 -33.23
CA GLN A 30 -46.14 25.85 -33.06
C GLN A 30 -46.11 25.54 -31.56
N SER A 31 -47.08 24.75 -31.12
CA SER A 31 -47.17 24.17 -29.78
C SER A 31 -45.86 23.47 -29.43
N SER A 32 -45.19 23.96 -28.39
CA SER A 32 -44.03 23.33 -27.78
C SER A 32 -44.41 21.95 -27.23
N SER A 33 -44.18 20.92 -28.04
CA SER A 33 -44.02 19.56 -27.53
C SER A 33 -42.68 19.53 -26.77
N PRO A 34 -42.63 18.98 -25.54
CA PRO A 34 -41.36 18.86 -24.84
C PRO A 34 -40.46 17.93 -25.66
N SER A 35 -39.33 18.47 -26.12
CA SER A 35 -38.26 17.66 -26.71
C SER A 35 -37.95 16.51 -25.75
N PRO A 36 -37.92 15.25 -26.22
CA PRO A 36 -37.51 14.14 -25.38
C PRO A 36 -36.12 14.45 -24.84
N GLY A 37 -35.98 14.28 -23.52
CA GLY A 37 -34.86 14.76 -22.74
C GLY A 37 -33.52 14.45 -23.39
N LEU A 38 -32.63 15.44 -23.32
CA LEU A 38 -31.21 15.28 -23.54
C LEU A 38 -30.75 14.14 -22.60
N HIS A 39 -30.73 12.92 -23.13
CA HIS A 39 -30.29 11.74 -22.42
C HIS A 39 -28.91 12.04 -21.85
N SER A 40 -28.78 11.86 -20.53
CA SER A 40 -27.55 11.76 -19.74
C SER A 40 -26.30 11.76 -20.61
N ALA A 41 -25.69 12.93 -20.81
CA ALA A 41 -24.37 13.00 -21.41
C ALA A 41 -23.45 12.13 -20.55
N ALA A 42 -22.79 11.14 -21.14
CA ALA A 42 -21.84 10.29 -20.44
C ALA A 42 -20.72 11.17 -19.87
N THR A 43 -20.82 11.49 -18.58
CA THR A 43 -19.81 12.29 -17.89
C THR A 43 -18.54 11.48 -17.81
N ILE A 44 -17.44 12.04 -18.31
CA ILE A 44 -16.12 11.41 -18.24
C ILE A 44 -15.70 11.33 -16.75
N PRO A 45 -15.34 10.15 -16.22
CA PRO A 45 -14.92 9.99 -14.83
C PRO A 45 -13.50 10.52 -14.63
N LEU A 46 -13.34 11.85 -14.59
CA LEU A 46 -12.04 12.53 -14.54
C LEU A 46 -11.18 12.12 -13.34
N LEU A 47 -11.80 11.80 -12.20
CA LEU A 47 -11.06 11.30 -11.03
C LEU A 47 -10.42 9.95 -11.33
N ASP A 48 -11.17 9.00 -11.87
CA ASP A 48 -10.67 7.65 -12.17
C ASP A 48 -9.56 7.72 -13.24
N LEU A 49 -9.68 8.62 -14.22
CA LEU A 49 -8.63 8.90 -15.20
C LEU A 49 -7.38 9.54 -14.57
N GLU A 50 -7.54 10.47 -13.62
CA GLU A 50 -6.43 11.04 -12.83
C GLU A 50 -5.69 9.95 -12.06
N LEU A 51 -6.43 9.06 -11.38
CA LEU A 51 -5.87 7.93 -10.64
C LEU A 51 -5.15 6.94 -11.56
N LEU A 52 -5.72 6.60 -12.71
CA LEU A 52 -5.09 5.70 -13.69
C LEU A 52 -3.84 6.34 -14.31
N HIS A 53 -3.88 7.63 -14.62
CA HIS A 53 -2.70 8.36 -15.11
C HIS A 53 -1.57 8.35 -14.06
N HIS A 54 -1.90 8.61 -12.79
CA HIS A 54 -0.92 8.56 -11.70
C HIS A 54 -0.36 7.16 -11.48
N TRP A 55 -1.18 6.12 -11.70
CA TRP A 55 -0.72 4.74 -11.64
C TRP A 55 0.44 4.49 -12.61
N HIS A 56 0.24 4.80 -13.89
CA HIS A 56 1.23 4.54 -14.93
C HIS A 56 2.48 5.42 -14.83
N THR A 57 2.33 6.66 -14.36
CA THR A 57 3.42 7.64 -14.30
C THR A 57 4.26 7.54 -13.03
N THR A 58 3.64 7.18 -11.90
CA THR A 58 4.29 7.30 -10.58
C THR A 58 4.09 6.08 -9.69
N THR A 59 2.86 5.57 -9.51
CA THR A 59 2.58 4.52 -8.51
C THR A 59 3.22 3.19 -8.86
N ALA A 60 3.04 2.68 -10.08
CA ALA A 60 3.59 1.38 -10.45
C ALA A 60 5.12 1.30 -10.27
N ALA A 61 5.83 2.42 -10.50
CA ALA A 61 7.27 2.51 -10.31
C ALA A 61 7.69 2.53 -8.83
N SER A 62 6.81 2.97 -7.92
CA SER A 62 7.10 3.03 -6.47
C SER A 62 6.82 1.72 -5.73
N LEU A 63 6.09 0.78 -6.34
CA LEU A 63 5.73 -0.50 -5.70
C LEU A 63 6.82 -1.57 -5.76
N ALA A 64 7.86 -1.37 -6.57
CA ALA A 64 8.95 -2.33 -6.72
C ALA A 64 10.26 -1.66 -7.12
N HIS A 65 11.38 -2.28 -6.78
CA HIS A 65 12.72 -1.78 -7.15
C HIS A 65 13.28 -2.41 -8.44
N SER A 66 12.82 -3.60 -8.82
CA SER A 66 13.29 -4.25 -10.04
C SER A 66 12.46 -3.86 -11.25
N LYS A 67 13.15 -3.56 -12.34
CA LYS A 67 12.52 -3.18 -13.61
C LYS A 67 11.48 -4.19 -14.11
N PRO A 68 11.69 -5.52 -14.04
CA PRO A 68 10.68 -6.48 -14.48
C PRO A 68 9.35 -6.38 -13.72
N ILE A 69 9.40 -6.22 -12.39
CA ILE A 69 8.20 -6.09 -11.57
C ILE A 69 7.54 -4.72 -11.76
N GLN A 70 8.34 -3.66 -11.89
CA GLN A 70 7.81 -2.33 -12.24
C GLN A 70 7.05 -2.37 -13.56
N ASP A 71 7.60 -3.02 -14.59
CA ASP A 71 6.91 -3.20 -15.87
C ASP A 71 5.65 -4.04 -15.74
N LEU A 72 5.69 -5.09 -14.92
CA LEU A 72 4.51 -5.90 -14.62
C LEU A 72 3.39 -5.05 -14.01
N PHE A 73 3.67 -4.26 -12.96
CA PHE A 73 2.67 -3.36 -12.37
C PHE A 73 2.24 -2.24 -13.33
N ARG A 74 3.15 -1.74 -14.17
CA ARG A 74 2.87 -0.59 -15.04
C ARG A 74 2.14 -0.97 -16.32
N ILE A 75 2.28 -2.20 -16.81
CA ILE A 75 1.76 -2.62 -18.11
C ILE A 75 0.81 -3.81 -17.92
N THR A 76 1.34 -4.96 -17.51
CA THR A 76 0.60 -6.22 -17.47
C THR A 76 -0.58 -6.21 -16.50
N VAL A 77 -0.41 -5.68 -15.29
CA VAL A 77 -1.50 -5.63 -14.29
C VAL A 77 -2.67 -4.76 -14.78
N PRO A 78 -2.46 -3.52 -15.29
CA PRO A 78 -3.49 -2.74 -15.96
C PRO A 78 -4.18 -3.46 -17.12
N ASP A 79 -3.43 -4.15 -17.99
CA ASP A 79 -4.00 -4.87 -19.14
C ASP A 79 -4.94 -5.99 -18.68
N VAL A 80 -4.54 -6.75 -17.66
CA VAL A 80 -5.42 -7.75 -17.01
C VAL A 80 -6.62 -7.07 -16.35
N ALA A 81 -6.42 -5.93 -15.69
CA ALA A 81 -7.46 -5.20 -14.99
C ALA A 81 -8.59 -4.70 -15.91
N LEU A 82 -8.33 -4.49 -17.20
CA LEU A 82 -9.35 -4.17 -18.21
C LEU A 82 -10.41 -5.28 -18.35
N SER A 83 -10.03 -6.53 -18.06
CA SER A 83 -10.96 -7.68 -18.09
C SER A 83 -11.56 -8.00 -16.72
N TYR A 84 -11.00 -7.45 -15.64
CA TYR A 84 -11.35 -7.77 -14.26
C TYR A 84 -11.58 -6.50 -13.44
N PRO A 85 -12.84 -6.00 -13.35
CA PRO A 85 -13.15 -4.72 -12.68
C PRO A 85 -12.69 -4.64 -11.23
N PHE A 86 -12.69 -5.75 -10.49
CA PHE A 86 -12.18 -5.77 -9.11
C PHE A 86 -10.70 -5.39 -9.05
N LEU A 87 -9.88 -5.86 -10.00
CA LEU A 87 -8.46 -5.55 -10.05
C LEU A 87 -8.24 -4.09 -10.43
N MET A 88 -9.04 -3.56 -11.37
CA MET A 88 -8.99 -2.14 -11.75
C MET A 88 -9.29 -1.25 -10.54
N HIS A 89 -10.36 -1.55 -9.79
CA HIS A 89 -10.66 -0.80 -8.59
C HIS A 89 -9.55 -0.87 -7.54
N SER A 90 -8.96 -2.04 -7.30
CA SER A 90 -7.84 -2.17 -6.34
C SER A 90 -6.63 -1.34 -6.75
N LEU A 91 -6.31 -1.31 -8.05
CA LEU A 91 -5.25 -0.48 -8.62
C LEU A 91 -5.52 1.03 -8.42
N LEU A 92 -6.75 1.48 -8.72
CA LEU A 92 -7.15 2.87 -8.51
C LEU A 92 -7.13 3.26 -7.02
N ALA A 93 -7.50 2.32 -6.13
CA ALA A 93 -7.46 2.53 -4.69
C ALA A 93 -6.02 2.78 -4.19
N VAL A 94 -5.07 1.94 -4.61
CA VAL A 94 -3.64 2.12 -4.28
C VAL A 94 -3.08 3.40 -4.90
N SER A 95 -3.45 3.73 -6.13
CA SER A 95 -3.06 4.99 -6.77
C SER A 95 -3.55 6.21 -5.98
N ALA A 96 -4.80 6.17 -5.51
CA ALA A 96 -5.37 7.24 -4.69
C ALA A 96 -4.62 7.40 -3.35
N LEU A 97 -4.29 6.31 -2.65
CA LEU A 97 -3.45 6.39 -1.44
C LEU A 97 -2.08 6.99 -1.72
N HIS A 98 -1.45 6.61 -2.83
CA HIS A 98 -0.14 7.15 -3.19
C HIS A 98 -0.17 8.64 -3.54
N ILE A 99 -1.23 9.13 -4.20
CA ILE A 99 -1.43 10.59 -4.38
C ILE A 99 -1.64 11.24 -3.02
N GLY A 100 -2.49 10.66 -2.17
CA GLY A 100 -2.77 11.13 -0.81
C GLY A 100 -1.49 11.32 0.00
N HIS A 101 -0.61 10.32 -0.02
CA HIS A 101 0.69 10.35 0.66
C HIS A 101 1.62 11.47 0.16
N LYS A 102 1.52 11.87 -1.12
CA LYS A 102 2.39 12.90 -1.72
C LYS A 102 1.79 14.30 -1.76
N CYS A 103 0.51 14.45 -1.46
CA CYS A 103 -0.20 15.71 -1.64
C CYS A 103 -0.34 16.47 -0.31
N PRO A 104 -0.50 17.81 -0.36
CA PRO A 104 -0.76 18.61 0.83
C PRO A 104 -1.98 18.13 1.63
N PRO A 105 -2.01 18.31 2.97
CA PRO A 105 -3.05 17.80 3.85
C PRO A 105 -4.49 18.09 3.42
N GLU A 106 -4.73 19.23 2.79
CA GLU A 106 -6.05 19.71 2.36
C GLU A 106 -6.65 18.84 1.25
N ARG A 107 -5.78 18.23 0.43
CA ARG A 107 -6.19 17.37 -0.69
C ARG A 107 -6.29 15.89 -0.31
N ARG A 108 -5.66 15.48 0.80
CA ARG A 108 -5.60 14.07 1.23
C ARG A 108 -6.98 13.45 1.36
N ARG A 109 -7.92 14.17 1.99
CA ARG A 109 -9.30 13.67 2.21
C ARG A 109 -9.99 13.19 0.93
N LYS A 110 -9.88 13.93 -0.17
CA LYS A 110 -10.46 13.55 -1.48
C LYS A 110 -9.95 12.18 -1.92
N TYR A 111 -8.64 11.96 -1.82
CA TYR A 111 -8.02 10.73 -2.27
C TYR A 111 -8.21 9.59 -1.29
N THR A 112 -8.26 9.84 0.02
CA THR A 112 -8.65 8.84 1.02
C THR A 112 -10.07 8.33 0.78
N GLU A 113 -11.03 9.22 0.53
CA GLU A 113 -12.42 8.83 0.22
C GLU A 113 -12.51 8.02 -1.10
N ALA A 114 -11.73 8.39 -2.11
CA ALA A 114 -11.64 7.64 -3.37
C ALA A 114 -11.00 6.26 -3.18
N ALA A 115 -9.93 6.20 -2.38
CA ALA A 115 -9.22 4.98 -2.05
C ALA A 115 -10.14 3.97 -1.35
N ILE A 116 -10.85 4.39 -0.30
CA ILE A 116 -11.80 3.54 0.45
C ILE A 116 -12.90 3.05 -0.48
N ARG A 117 -13.53 3.96 -1.26
CA ARG A 117 -14.60 3.59 -2.19
C ARG A 117 -14.17 2.53 -3.18
N HIS A 118 -13.01 2.71 -3.82
CA HIS A 118 -12.51 1.74 -4.78
C HIS A 118 -12.10 0.42 -4.11
N ASN A 119 -11.51 0.47 -2.91
CA ASN A 119 -11.21 -0.75 -2.17
C ASN A 119 -12.47 -1.55 -1.84
N ASP A 120 -13.53 -0.90 -1.35
CA ASP A 120 -14.82 -1.55 -1.05
C ASP A 120 -15.44 -2.19 -2.30
N LEU A 121 -15.45 -1.47 -3.42
CA LEU A 121 -15.90 -2.00 -4.70
C LEU A 121 -15.07 -3.20 -5.14
N SER A 122 -13.75 -3.11 -5.02
CA SER A 122 -12.82 -4.18 -5.39
C SER A 122 -13.06 -5.46 -4.58
N LEU A 123 -13.26 -5.33 -3.26
CA LEU A 123 -13.55 -6.45 -2.37
C LEU A 123 -14.92 -7.07 -2.68
N SER A 124 -15.95 -6.24 -2.88
CA SER A 124 -17.31 -6.72 -3.17
C SER A 124 -17.37 -7.52 -4.48
N LEU A 125 -16.64 -7.09 -5.51
CA LEU A 125 -16.58 -7.76 -6.81
C LEU A 125 -15.70 -9.02 -6.80
N CYS A 126 -14.65 -9.04 -5.97
CA CYS A 126 -13.73 -10.17 -5.87
C CYS A 126 -14.29 -11.31 -5.00
N THR A 127 -15.01 -10.98 -3.91
CA THR A 127 -15.48 -11.95 -2.89
C THR A 127 -16.18 -13.19 -3.48
N PRO A 128 -17.09 -13.07 -4.47
CA PRO A 128 -17.74 -14.24 -5.06
C PRO A 128 -16.81 -15.18 -5.84
N LEU A 129 -15.63 -14.70 -6.26
CA LEU A 129 -14.66 -15.45 -7.05
C LEU A 129 -13.65 -16.22 -6.17
N LEU A 130 -13.50 -15.84 -4.91
CA LEU A 130 -12.48 -16.42 -4.01
C LEU A 130 -12.74 -17.90 -3.68
N SER A 131 -13.98 -18.37 -3.80
CA SER A 131 -14.34 -19.78 -3.61
C SER A 131 -14.08 -20.65 -4.84
N ASN A 132 -13.79 -20.06 -6.01
CA ASN A 132 -13.58 -20.77 -7.27
C ASN A 132 -12.39 -20.18 -8.04
N VAL A 133 -11.19 -20.49 -7.59
CA VAL A 133 -9.94 -20.12 -8.26
C VAL A 133 -9.70 -21.05 -9.46
N THR A 134 -9.57 -20.48 -10.66
CA THR A 134 -9.37 -21.18 -11.92
C THR A 134 -8.10 -20.69 -12.62
N SER A 135 -7.66 -21.41 -13.66
CA SER A 135 -6.52 -20.98 -14.48
C SER A 135 -6.74 -19.64 -15.20
N GLU A 136 -7.99 -19.24 -15.40
CA GLU A 136 -8.35 -18.00 -16.11
C GLU A 136 -8.30 -16.79 -15.18
N ASN A 137 -8.77 -16.94 -13.94
CA ASN A 137 -8.91 -15.83 -12.99
C ASN A 137 -7.73 -15.73 -12.00
N CYS A 138 -6.89 -16.76 -11.87
CA CYS A 138 -5.87 -16.81 -10.82
C CYS A 138 -4.85 -15.66 -10.91
N HIS A 139 -4.51 -15.22 -12.12
CA HIS A 139 -3.59 -14.11 -12.33
C HIS A 139 -4.16 -12.78 -11.82
N ALA A 140 -5.44 -12.52 -12.13
CA ALA A 140 -6.13 -11.33 -11.66
C ALA A 140 -6.34 -11.37 -10.14
N LEU A 141 -6.74 -12.51 -9.59
CA LEU A 141 -6.90 -12.71 -8.15
C LEU A 141 -5.58 -12.56 -7.39
N PHE A 142 -4.48 -13.09 -7.93
CA PHE A 142 -3.19 -12.96 -7.30
C PHE A 142 -2.69 -11.51 -7.31
N ALA A 143 -2.73 -10.83 -8.46
CA ALA A 143 -2.38 -9.40 -8.55
C ALA A 143 -3.24 -8.55 -7.61
N PHE A 144 -4.55 -8.79 -7.59
CA PHE A 144 -5.48 -8.13 -6.68
C PHE A 144 -5.10 -8.34 -5.22
N SER A 145 -4.76 -9.57 -4.83
CA SER A 145 -4.38 -9.86 -3.44
C SER A 145 -3.13 -9.12 -3.00
N CYS A 146 -2.15 -8.93 -3.89
CA CYS A 146 -0.98 -8.11 -3.62
C CYS A 146 -1.34 -6.63 -3.42
N LEU A 147 -2.23 -6.09 -4.26
CA LEU A 147 -2.67 -4.70 -4.15
C LEU A 147 -3.52 -4.44 -2.90
N VAL A 148 -4.35 -5.40 -2.48
CA VAL A 148 -5.10 -5.33 -1.21
C VAL A 148 -4.16 -5.31 -0.01
N VAL A 149 -3.08 -6.10 -0.04
CA VAL A 149 -2.05 -6.05 1.02
C VAL A 149 -1.40 -4.67 1.06
N ILE A 150 -0.98 -4.13 -0.09
CA ILE A 150 -0.39 -2.78 -0.18
C ILE A 150 -1.38 -1.73 0.35
N PHE A 151 -2.65 -1.81 -0.06
CA PHE A 151 -3.70 -0.93 0.42
C PHE A 151 -3.87 -1.00 1.94
N ALA A 152 -3.94 -2.21 2.50
CA ALA A 152 -4.16 -2.41 3.93
C ALA A 152 -3.04 -1.83 4.80
N TYR A 153 -1.80 -1.85 4.32
CA TYR A 153 -0.70 -1.17 4.98
C TYR A 153 -0.76 0.36 4.74
N ALA A 154 -0.94 0.80 3.49
CA ALA A 154 -0.89 2.23 3.13
C ALA A 154 -2.06 3.05 3.69
N ALA A 155 -3.24 2.44 3.87
CA ALA A 155 -4.43 3.13 4.37
C ALA A 155 -4.25 3.65 5.80
N GLU A 156 -3.27 3.12 6.54
CA GLU A 156 -3.03 3.39 7.94
C GLU A 156 -1.92 4.44 8.22
N HIS A 157 -1.45 5.17 7.18
CA HIS A 157 -0.33 6.16 7.24
C HIS A 157 -0.67 7.47 8.02
N PRO A 158 0.31 8.18 8.65
CA PRO A 158 0.13 8.76 9.96
C PRO A 158 -0.01 10.29 10.00
N ALA A 159 -0.85 10.71 10.94
CA ALA A 159 -0.77 11.95 11.71
C ALA A 159 -1.86 11.96 12.80
N SER A 160 -2.86 11.06 12.70
CA SER A 160 -3.99 11.00 13.63
C SER A 160 -4.54 9.58 13.90
N SER A 161 -4.06 8.53 13.22
CA SER A 161 -4.61 7.16 13.31
C SER A 161 -3.77 6.17 14.13
N LEU A 162 -2.46 6.33 14.26
CA LEU A 162 -1.63 5.33 14.94
C LEU A 162 -1.96 5.16 16.44
N ASP A 163 -2.47 6.20 17.09
CA ASP A 163 -2.97 6.13 18.47
C ASP A 163 -4.29 5.33 18.59
N THR A 164 -4.99 5.12 17.47
CA THR A 164 -6.29 4.43 17.42
C THR A 164 -6.20 2.97 17.02
N LEU A 165 -5.09 2.55 16.39
CA LEU A 165 -4.89 1.16 15.98
C LEU A 165 -4.61 0.25 17.17
N ASP A 166 -5.07 -0.99 17.06
CA ASP A 166 -4.90 -2.01 18.09
C ASP A 166 -4.44 -3.37 17.53
N GLU A 167 -4.30 -4.37 18.41
CA GLU A 167 -3.96 -5.75 18.03
C GLU A 167 -4.96 -6.38 17.05
N GLY A 168 -6.23 -5.95 17.05
CA GLY A 168 -7.25 -6.37 16.12
C GLY A 168 -6.92 -5.94 14.68
N ASP A 169 -6.45 -4.71 14.50
CA ASP A 169 -6.04 -4.20 13.18
C ASP A 169 -4.80 -4.91 12.64
N VAL A 170 -3.82 -5.19 13.51
CA VAL A 170 -2.66 -6.04 13.16
C VAL A 170 -3.12 -7.39 12.64
N VAL A 171 -4.02 -8.05 13.37
CA VAL A 171 -4.54 -9.37 13.00
C VAL A 171 -5.36 -9.32 11.70
N LYS A 172 -6.12 -8.24 11.46
CA LYS A 172 -6.83 -8.04 10.18
C LYS A 172 -5.84 -7.99 9.01
N VAL A 173 -4.78 -7.18 9.11
CA VAL A 173 -3.76 -7.09 8.05
C VAL A 173 -3.05 -8.43 7.86
N PHE A 174 -2.70 -9.13 8.94
CA PHE A 174 -2.05 -10.44 8.83
C PHE A 174 -2.96 -11.48 8.15
N LYS A 175 -4.27 -11.45 8.43
CA LYS A 175 -5.26 -12.29 7.74
C LYS A 175 -5.36 -11.97 6.25
N LEU A 176 -5.28 -10.70 5.85
CA LEU A 176 -5.24 -10.30 4.43
C LEU A 176 -3.99 -10.83 3.73
N VAL A 177 -2.81 -10.69 4.34
CA VAL A 177 -1.55 -11.24 3.83
C VAL A 177 -1.62 -12.77 3.69
N ARG A 178 -2.21 -13.47 4.68
CA ARG A 178 -2.47 -14.92 4.59
C ARG A 178 -3.45 -15.29 3.46
N GLY A 179 -4.48 -14.47 3.25
CA GLY A 179 -5.43 -14.64 2.14
C GLY A 179 -4.73 -14.64 0.77
N ALA A 180 -3.81 -13.69 0.57
CA ALA A 180 -2.96 -13.66 -0.63
C ALA A 180 -2.12 -14.94 -0.79
N GLY A 181 -1.52 -15.43 0.31
CA GLY A 181 -0.81 -16.70 0.34
C GLY A 181 -1.66 -17.91 -0.03
N SER A 182 -2.93 -17.94 0.40
CA SER A 182 -3.88 -19.01 0.06
C SER A 182 -4.19 -19.09 -1.43
N ILE A 183 -4.37 -17.93 -2.09
CA ILE A 183 -4.58 -17.87 -3.56
C ILE A 183 -3.38 -18.47 -4.29
N VAL A 184 -2.16 -18.12 -3.87
CA VAL A 184 -0.93 -18.71 -4.42
C VAL A 184 -0.91 -20.22 -4.20
N GLY A 185 -1.27 -20.70 -3.00
CA GLY A 185 -1.32 -22.13 -2.69
C GLY A 185 -2.25 -22.91 -3.63
N GLN A 186 -3.43 -22.35 -3.94
CA GLN A 186 -4.43 -23.00 -4.80
C GLN A 186 -4.07 -22.98 -6.29
N ALA A 187 -3.38 -21.93 -6.76
CA ALA A 187 -3.16 -21.68 -8.18
C ALA A 187 -1.69 -21.65 -8.62
N ARG A 188 -0.74 -22.04 -7.75
CA ARG A 188 0.71 -21.95 -8.02
C ARG A 188 1.12 -22.51 -9.39
N PRO A 189 0.67 -23.70 -9.84
CA PRO A 189 1.09 -24.24 -11.14
C PRO A 189 0.70 -23.33 -12.32
N TRP A 190 -0.47 -22.68 -12.27
CA TRP A 190 -0.91 -21.74 -13.29
C TRP A 190 -0.16 -20.41 -13.19
N ILE A 191 0.02 -19.90 -11.96
CA ILE A 191 0.75 -18.64 -11.72
C ILE A 191 2.19 -18.73 -12.21
N GLU A 192 2.88 -19.85 -11.99
CA GLU A 192 4.27 -20.06 -12.42
C GLU A 192 4.43 -20.07 -13.95
N GLN A 193 3.40 -20.48 -14.68
CA GLN A 193 3.39 -20.59 -16.14
C GLN A 193 2.91 -19.32 -16.83
N GLY A 194 2.12 -18.48 -16.15
CA GLY A 194 1.55 -17.27 -16.73
C GLY A 194 2.27 -15.97 -16.37
N GLU A 195 1.61 -14.86 -16.67
CA GLU A 195 2.22 -13.53 -16.68
C GLU A 195 2.59 -13.03 -15.28
N MET A 196 1.86 -13.47 -14.24
CA MET A 196 2.07 -13.06 -12.85
C MET A 196 3.17 -13.83 -12.11
N ARG A 197 3.91 -14.72 -12.80
CA ARG A 197 4.99 -15.51 -12.18
C ARG A 197 6.02 -14.65 -11.44
N GLN A 198 6.28 -13.43 -11.92
CA GLN A 198 7.27 -12.54 -11.32
C GLN A 198 6.83 -12.02 -9.94
N LEU A 199 5.52 -11.95 -9.66
CA LEU A 199 5.00 -11.55 -8.34
C LEU A 199 5.33 -12.58 -7.25
N LEU A 200 5.52 -13.86 -7.61
CA LEU A 200 5.97 -14.89 -6.65
C LEU A 200 7.35 -14.58 -6.05
N GLY A 201 8.14 -13.75 -6.74
CA GLY A 201 9.45 -13.28 -6.32
C GLY A 201 9.48 -11.81 -5.96
N ALA A 202 8.34 -11.11 -5.86
CA ALA A 202 8.35 -9.64 -5.80
C ALA A 202 9.03 -9.05 -4.56
N GLY A 203 9.16 -9.84 -3.49
CA GLY A 203 9.95 -9.49 -2.32
C GLY A 203 11.47 -9.63 -2.49
N ARG A 204 11.93 -10.44 -3.45
CA ARG A 204 13.34 -10.75 -3.70
C ARG A 204 14.01 -9.64 -4.48
N ASN A 205 14.09 -8.43 -3.94
CA ASN A 205 14.90 -7.38 -4.55
C ASN A 205 15.68 -6.57 -3.52
N LEU A 206 16.93 -6.38 -3.92
CA LEU A 206 18.09 -5.93 -3.16
C LEU A 206 17.87 -4.51 -2.66
N ARG A 207 17.74 -4.34 -1.34
CA ARG A 207 18.19 -3.09 -0.70
C ARG A 207 19.70 -3.15 -0.55
N GLN A 208 20.29 -1.96 -0.41
CA GLN A 208 21.72 -1.73 -0.28
C GLN A 208 22.36 -2.61 0.82
N PRO A 209 23.66 -2.95 0.70
CA PRO A 209 24.43 -3.69 1.72
C PRO A 209 24.39 -3.08 3.13
N SER A 210 24.01 -1.81 3.27
CA SER A 210 23.99 -1.05 4.52
C SER A 210 22.96 -1.56 5.54
N THR A 211 21.82 -2.09 5.09
CA THR A 211 20.76 -2.62 5.99
C THR A 211 21.03 -4.06 6.47
N THR A 212 21.94 -4.76 5.78
CA THR A 212 22.31 -6.14 6.09
C THR A 212 22.89 -6.28 7.51
N LYS A 213 23.53 -5.24 8.06
CA LYS A 213 24.03 -5.25 9.44
C LYS A 213 22.91 -5.45 10.47
N TYR A 214 21.79 -4.73 10.33
CA TYR A 214 20.66 -4.82 11.25
C TYR A 214 19.96 -6.17 11.14
N ALA A 215 19.85 -6.73 9.93
CA ALA A 215 19.32 -8.07 9.74
C ALA A 215 20.17 -9.13 10.48
N HIS A 216 21.49 -9.01 10.48
CA HIS A 216 22.39 -9.90 11.22
C HIS A 216 22.24 -9.76 12.74
N GLU A 217 22.17 -8.52 13.24
CA GLU A 217 22.01 -8.26 14.67
C GLU A 217 20.67 -8.78 15.20
N LEU A 218 19.57 -8.52 14.48
CA LEU A 218 18.24 -9.02 14.83
C LEU A 218 18.18 -10.55 14.78
N TYR A 219 18.78 -11.17 13.76
CA TYR A 219 18.89 -12.63 13.68
C TYR A 219 19.64 -13.22 14.88
N ALA A 220 20.82 -12.67 15.22
CA ALA A 220 21.61 -13.12 16.35
C ALA A 220 20.85 -12.96 17.66
N ARG A 221 20.15 -11.83 17.83
CA ARG A 221 19.35 -11.56 19.03
C ARG A 221 18.21 -12.56 19.21
N LEU A 222 17.46 -12.85 18.14
CA LEU A 222 16.39 -13.86 18.22
C LEU A 222 16.93 -15.25 18.51
N LYS A 223 18.10 -15.60 17.95
CA LYS A 223 18.77 -16.87 18.25
C LYS A 223 19.09 -17.00 19.74
N GLU A 224 19.67 -15.97 20.35
CA GLU A 224 19.96 -15.97 21.80
C GLU A 224 18.71 -16.13 22.66
N ILE A 225 17.62 -15.42 22.33
CA ILE A 225 16.35 -15.51 23.06
C ILE A 225 15.81 -16.94 23.02
N ILE A 226 15.78 -17.56 21.83
CA ILE A 226 15.29 -18.92 21.65
C ILE A 226 16.14 -19.93 22.43
N GLU A 227 17.47 -19.77 22.43
CA GLU A 227 18.39 -20.64 23.17
C GLU A 227 18.27 -20.48 24.69
N GLN A 228 17.97 -19.27 25.18
CA GLN A 228 17.78 -18.97 26.61
C GLN A 228 16.42 -19.46 27.14
N ASP A 229 15.36 -19.38 26.33
CA ASP A 229 14.01 -19.82 26.69
C ASP A 229 13.77 -21.33 26.49
N ALA A 230 14.78 -22.09 26.04
CA ALA A 230 14.71 -23.55 25.81
C ALA A 230 14.57 -24.39 27.11
N GLY A 231 14.32 -23.76 28.26
CA GLY A 231 14.00 -24.44 29.52
C GLY A 231 12.60 -25.09 29.50
N PRO A 232 12.26 -25.96 30.46
CA PRO A 232 10.91 -26.51 30.57
C PRO A 232 9.94 -25.39 30.96
N LEU A 233 9.32 -24.76 29.97
CA LEU A 233 8.31 -23.73 30.16
C LEU A 233 7.12 -24.36 30.88
N GLY A 234 6.81 -23.88 32.09
CA GLY A 234 5.58 -24.22 32.82
C GLY A 234 4.30 -23.62 32.21
N HIS A 235 4.32 -23.31 30.91
CA HIS A 235 3.15 -22.89 30.16
C HIS A 235 2.37 -24.12 29.69
N ASP A 236 1.08 -23.94 29.40
CA ASP A 236 0.32 -24.90 28.60
C ASP A 236 1.13 -25.20 27.33
N GLN A 237 1.40 -26.48 27.08
CA GLN A 237 2.27 -26.98 26.01
C GLN A 237 1.90 -26.38 24.65
N LYS A 238 0.59 -26.10 24.44
CA LYS A 238 0.08 -25.49 23.22
C LYS A 238 0.52 -24.03 23.06
N VAL A 239 0.41 -23.22 24.11
CA VAL A 239 0.78 -21.78 24.10
C VAL A 239 2.28 -21.64 23.87
N GLY A 240 3.09 -22.42 24.60
CA GLY A 240 4.54 -22.44 24.42
C GLY A 240 4.95 -22.80 22.99
N SER A 241 4.34 -23.85 22.43
CA SER A 241 4.63 -24.29 21.05
C SER A 241 4.32 -23.22 19.99
N ALA A 242 3.17 -22.54 20.11
CA ALA A 242 2.77 -21.50 19.16
C ALA A 242 3.73 -20.28 19.19
N LEU A 243 4.16 -19.87 20.38
CA LEU A 243 5.12 -18.77 20.56
C LEU A 243 6.51 -19.15 20.04
N SER A 244 7.03 -20.32 20.43
CA SER A 244 8.33 -20.81 19.95
C SER A 244 8.38 -20.94 18.44
N SER A 245 7.34 -21.53 17.82
CA SER A 245 7.25 -21.62 16.36
C SER A 245 7.22 -20.25 15.68
N SER A 246 6.54 -19.26 16.27
CA SER A 246 6.46 -17.91 15.71
C SER A 246 7.79 -17.15 15.76
N PHE A 247 8.54 -17.31 16.86
CA PHE A 247 9.92 -16.83 16.98
C PHE A 247 10.85 -17.50 15.95
N GLU A 248 10.73 -18.82 15.80
CA GLU A 248 11.52 -19.60 14.84
C GLU A 248 11.28 -19.14 13.40
N HIS A 249 10.01 -18.95 13.01
CA HIS A 249 9.67 -18.41 11.69
C HIS A 249 10.22 -17.00 11.48
N LEU A 250 10.19 -16.12 12.50
CA LEU A 250 10.75 -14.77 12.39
C LEU A 250 12.27 -14.82 12.21
N ARG A 251 12.96 -15.68 12.97
CA ARG A 251 14.39 -15.94 12.83
C ARG A 251 14.73 -16.43 11.43
N ASP A 252 13.96 -17.36 10.89
CA ASP A 252 14.18 -17.90 9.53
C ASP A 252 13.97 -16.87 8.43
N VAL A 253 13.02 -15.97 8.62
CA VAL A 253 12.79 -14.83 7.73
C VAL A 253 14.00 -13.88 7.77
N LEU A 254 14.45 -13.49 8.96
CA LEU A 254 15.65 -12.65 9.11
C LEU A 254 16.92 -13.32 8.55
N ARG A 255 17.05 -14.65 8.72
CA ARG A 255 18.13 -15.43 8.10
C ARG A 255 18.10 -15.34 6.57
N ARG A 256 16.91 -15.29 5.96
CA ARG A 256 16.80 -15.08 4.50
C ARG A 256 17.19 -13.66 4.11
N CYS A 257 16.86 -12.66 4.93
CA CYS A 257 17.33 -11.29 4.73
C CYS A 257 18.86 -11.20 4.77
N THR A 258 19.53 -11.96 5.65
CA THR A 258 21.00 -11.96 5.74
C THR A 258 21.69 -12.79 4.66
N THR A 259 21.22 -14.02 4.42
CA THR A 259 21.91 -14.99 3.53
C THR A 259 21.56 -14.85 2.05
N ARG A 260 20.39 -14.28 1.73
CA ARG A 260 19.88 -14.15 0.36
C ARG A 260 19.63 -12.71 -0.05
N GLU A 261 19.93 -11.75 0.83
CA GLU A 261 19.68 -10.30 0.62
C GLU A 261 18.23 -10.03 0.16
N ASP A 262 17.29 -10.78 0.76
CA ASP A 262 15.87 -10.75 0.44
C ASP A 262 15.08 -10.06 1.58
N PRO A 263 15.04 -8.72 1.63
CA PRO A 263 14.28 -8.01 2.66
C PRO A 263 12.77 -8.24 2.50
N GLY A 264 12.27 -8.54 1.30
CA GLY A 264 10.86 -8.87 1.11
C GLY A 264 10.44 -10.20 1.73
N ALA A 265 11.38 -11.04 2.17
CA ALA A 265 11.08 -12.18 3.02
C ALA A 265 10.32 -11.78 4.30
N LEU A 266 10.52 -10.57 4.83
CA LEU A 266 9.78 -10.06 5.99
C LEU A 266 8.28 -10.15 5.80
N MET A 267 7.80 -9.81 4.60
CA MET A 267 6.37 -9.85 4.28
C MET A 267 5.79 -11.28 4.30
N SER A 268 6.63 -12.32 4.31
CA SER A 268 6.17 -13.70 4.42
C SER A 268 5.93 -14.16 5.86
N TRP A 269 6.46 -13.46 6.87
CA TRP A 269 6.30 -13.88 8.27
C TRP A 269 4.83 -13.98 8.72
N PRO A 270 3.93 -13.02 8.41
CA PRO A 270 2.51 -13.15 8.73
C PRO A 270 1.84 -14.39 8.11
N VAL A 271 2.35 -14.88 6.98
CA VAL A 271 1.86 -16.11 6.32
C VAL A 271 2.32 -17.37 7.06
N MET A 272 3.50 -17.33 7.67
CA MET A 272 4.16 -18.49 8.29
C MET A 272 3.72 -18.75 9.74
N VAL A 273 3.37 -17.71 10.49
CA VAL A 273 2.91 -17.86 11.88
C VAL A 273 1.63 -18.68 11.98
N HIS A 274 1.47 -19.44 13.05
CA HIS A 274 0.28 -20.28 13.26
C HIS A 274 -0.98 -19.42 13.52
N ALA A 275 -2.17 -19.99 13.37
CA ALA A 275 -3.42 -19.31 13.76
C ALA A 275 -3.47 -19.02 15.26
N ASP A 276 -3.01 -19.98 16.09
CA ASP A 276 -2.97 -19.82 17.54
C ASP A 276 -2.15 -18.59 17.98
N TYR A 277 -1.10 -18.20 17.24
CA TYR A 277 -0.35 -16.97 17.54
C TYR A 277 -1.21 -15.71 17.40
N LEU A 278 -2.08 -15.65 16.39
CA LEU A 278 -3.00 -14.51 16.22
C LEU A 278 -4.03 -14.48 17.35
N ASP A 279 -4.49 -15.64 17.81
CA ASP A 279 -5.41 -15.73 18.93
C ASP A 279 -4.74 -15.27 20.23
N LEU A 280 -3.46 -15.61 20.44
CA LEU A 280 -2.67 -15.12 21.58
C LEU A 280 -2.49 -13.60 21.58
N LEU A 281 -2.27 -12.99 20.39
CA LEU A 281 -2.24 -11.53 20.26
C LEU A 281 -3.58 -10.90 20.69
N LEU A 282 -4.69 -11.43 20.19
CA LEU A 282 -6.04 -10.94 20.56
C LEU A 282 -6.37 -11.16 22.05
N GLN A 283 -5.79 -12.18 22.67
CA GLN A 283 -5.96 -12.49 24.09
C GLN A 283 -5.07 -11.64 25.00
N GLY A 284 -4.16 -10.83 24.45
CA GLY A 284 -3.29 -10.00 25.28
C GLY A 284 -2.08 -10.75 25.84
N GLU A 285 -1.68 -11.90 25.28
CA GLU A 285 -0.57 -12.69 25.83
C GLU A 285 0.76 -11.91 25.68
N PRO A 286 1.48 -11.57 26.76
CA PRO A 286 2.61 -10.65 26.70
C PRO A 286 3.75 -11.06 25.76
N THR A 287 4.08 -12.35 25.70
CA THR A 287 5.19 -12.86 24.88
C THR A 287 4.89 -12.72 23.38
N SER A 288 3.63 -12.85 22.98
CA SER A 288 3.19 -12.65 21.61
C SER A 288 3.48 -11.23 21.11
N PHE A 289 3.35 -10.22 21.99
CA PHE A 289 3.71 -8.83 21.71
C PHE A 289 5.22 -8.61 21.64
N ALA A 290 6.02 -9.32 22.45
CA ALA A 290 7.47 -9.26 22.29
C ALA A 290 7.89 -9.71 20.89
N ILE A 291 7.32 -10.82 20.38
CA ILE A 291 7.57 -11.30 19.00
C ILE A 291 7.14 -10.24 17.98
N LEU A 292 5.95 -9.67 18.16
CA LEU A 292 5.41 -8.64 17.26
C LEU A 292 6.32 -7.39 17.24
N GLY A 293 6.83 -6.98 18.39
CA GLY A 293 7.75 -5.85 18.50
C GLY A 293 9.08 -6.09 17.78
N HIS A 294 9.61 -7.32 17.82
CA HIS A 294 10.80 -7.68 17.03
C HIS A 294 10.52 -7.62 15.53
N TYR A 295 9.34 -8.08 15.10
CA TYR A 295 8.91 -7.93 13.70
C TYR A 295 8.75 -6.46 13.31
N GLY A 296 8.17 -5.63 14.18
CA GLY A 296 8.06 -4.17 13.98
C GLY A 296 9.42 -3.49 13.81
N VAL A 297 10.40 -3.81 14.66
CA VAL A 297 11.78 -3.32 14.52
C VAL A 297 12.39 -3.77 13.19
N ALA A 298 12.19 -5.04 12.81
CA ALA A 298 12.70 -5.55 11.55
C ALA A 298 12.08 -4.83 10.34
N LEU A 299 10.77 -4.52 10.38
CA LEU A 299 10.13 -3.72 9.34
C LEU A 299 10.74 -2.31 9.30
N GLU A 300 10.83 -1.61 10.43
CA GLU A 300 11.34 -0.23 10.48
C GLU A 300 12.80 -0.08 9.98
N LEU A 301 13.64 -1.07 10.25
CA LEU A 301 15.07 -1.04 9.88
C LEU A 301 15.35 -1.53 8.46
N LEU A 302 14.51 -2.42 7.92
CA LEU A 302 14.80 -3.14 6.67
C LEU A 302 13.86 -2.75 5.52
N LYS A 303 12.79 -2.00 5.80
CA LYS A 303 11.79 -1.54 4.84
C LYS A 303 11.66 -0.03 4.86
N ASP A 304 11.51 0.55 3.68
CA ASP A 304 11.24 1.99 3.48
C ASP A 304 10.49 2.14 2.15
N GLU A 305 9.40 1.39 2.10
CA GLU A 305 8.39 1.46 1.08
C GLU A 305 7.29 2.37 1.62
N TRP A 306 6.89 3.39 0.86
CA TRP A 306 5.90 4.40 1.29
C TRP A 306 4.57 3.81 1.84
N TRP A 307 4.23 2.59 1.43
CA TRP A 307 3.01 1.91 1.86
C TRP A 307 3.18 1.14 3.19
N LEU A 308 4.41 0.91 3.69
CA LEU A 308 4.72 0.33 5.01
C LEU A 308 5.01 1.37 6.08
N ASP A 309 4.88 2.62 5.70
CA ASP A 309 5.56 3.72 6.32
C ASP A 309 4.81 4.05 7.64
N GLY A 310 5.53 4.10 8.76
CA GLY A 310 4.94 4.18 10.12
C GLY A 310 4.44 2.86 10.74
N TRP A 311 4.36 1.75 9.98
CA TRP A 311 3.92 0.46 10.55
C TRP A 311 4.92 -0.15 11.52
N GLY A 312 6.23 -0.06 11.22
CA GLY A 312 7.27 -0.59 12.10
C GLY A 312 7.18 0.04 13.49
N GLU A 313 7.17 1.36 13.53
CA GLU A 313 6.95 2.15 14.75
C GLU A 313 5.64 1.81 15.47
N PHE A 314 4.51 1.72 14.75
CA PHE A 314 3.23 1.33 15.35
C PHE A 314 3.31 -0.02 16.07
N LEU A 315 3.85 -1.05 15.42
CA LEU A 315 3.96 -2.38 16.00
C LEU A 315 4.86 -2.40 17.24
N VAL A 316 5.93 -1.61 17.22
CA VAL A 316 6.83 -1.45 18.38
C VAL A 316 6.10 -0.77 19.53
N ASN A 317 5.39 0.33 19.27
CA ASN A 317 4.66 1.06 20.30
C ASN A 317 3.52 0.22 20.89
N LEU A 318 2.79 -0.52 20.07
CA LEU A 318 1.76 -1.46 20.50
C LEU A 318 2.38 -2.55 21.41
N ALA A 319 3.52 -3.11 21.01
CA ALA A 319 4.21 -4.11 21.79
C ALA A 319 4.65 -3.58 23.16
N LEU A 320 5.28 -2.40 23.21
CA LEU A 320 5.71 -1.78 24.48
C LEU A 320 4.52 -1.47 25.39
N LYS A 321 3.43 -0.92 24.83
CA LYS A 321 2.20 -0.64 25.57
C LYS A 321 1.61 -1.89 26.22
N ARG A 322 1.66 -3.04 25.53
CA ARG A 322 1.09 -4.32 26.01
C ARG A 322 2.03 -5.07 26.96
N LEU A 323 3.34 -4.97 26.76
CA LEU A 323 4.35 -5.55 27.66
C LEU A 323 4.43 -4.82 29.00
N GLY A 324 4.21 -3.50 28.99
CA GLY A 324 4.38 -2.64 30.15
C GLY A 324 5.83 -2.58 30.67
N PRO A 325 6.10 -1.78 31.72
CA PRO A 325 7.47 -1.49 32.17
C PRO A 325 8.29 -2.74 32.55
N THR A 326 7.62 -3.79 33.03
CA THR A 326 8.24 -5.06 33.44
C THR A 326 8.64 -5.95 32.27
N GLY A 327 8.08 -5.73 31.07
CA GLY A 327 8.35 -6.51 29.87
C GLY A 327 9.23 -5.80 28.84
N GLU A 328 9.43 -4.47 28.96
CA GLU A 328 10.22 -3.66 28.01
C GLU A 328 11.65 -4.17 27.81
N TRP A 329 12.26 -4.76 28.84
CA TRP A 329 13.62 -5.30 28.75
C TRP A 329 13.75 -6.39 27.66
N LYS A 330 12.66 -7.10 27.35
CA LYS A 330 12.62 -8.08 26.24
C LYS A 330 12.89 -7.44 24.88
N MET A 331 12.64 -6.14 24.75
CA MET A 331 12.84 -5.35 23.52
C MET A 331 13.99 -4.35 23.62
N ALA A 332 14.70 -4.26 24.75
CA ALA A 332 15.71 -3.21 24.99
C ALA A 332 16.75 -3.10 23.86
N ARG A 333 17.33 -4.23 23.44
CA ARG A 333 18.30 -4.25 22.35
C ARG A 333 17.70 -3.78 21.02
N CYS A 334 16.47 -4.19 20.71
CA CYS A 334 15.78 -3.76 19.50
C CYS A 334 15.54 -2.24 19.48
N LEU A 335 15.21 -1.65 20.63
CA LEU A 335 15.06 -0.21 20.77
C LEU A 335 16.39 0.54 20.63
N GLU A 336 17.49 -0.01 21.11
CA GLU A 336 18.83 0.55 20.88
C GLU A 336 19.17 0.59 19.38
N LEU A 337 18.88 -0.48 18.64
CA LEU A 337 19.11 -0.53 17.19
C LEU A 337 18.30 0.53 16.45
N LEU A 338 17.02 0.71 16.80
CA LEU A 338 16.18 1.77 16.25
C LEU A 338 16.73 3.17 16.54
N ARG A 339 17.18 3.42 17.76
CA ARG A 339 17.78 4.72 18.13
C ARG A 339 19.08 4.98 17.36
N ALA A 340 19.91 3.95 17.18
CA ALA A 340 21.14 4.06 16.42
C ALA A 340 20.86 4.38 14.94
N ASP A 341 19.93 3.66 14.31
CA ASP A 341 19.52 3.92 12.92
C ASP A 341 18.95 5.33 12.74
N ARG A 342 18.06 5.78 13.64
CA ARG A 342 17.52 7.16 13.61
C ARG A 342 18.63 8.21 13.75
N ALA A 343 19.62 7.99 14.60
CA ALA A 343 20.75 8.88 14.74
C ALA A 343 21.65 8.89 13.49
N GLU A 344 21.87 7.72 12.86
CA GLU A 344 22.60 7.61 11.60
C GLU A 344 21.89 8.36 10.45
N ARG A 345 20.57 8.19 10.29
CA ARG A 345 19.77 8.90 9.27
C ARG A 345 19.76 10.42 9.49
N ALA A 346 19.67 10.86 10.74
CA ALA A 346 19.75 12.28 11.09
C ALA A 346 21.13 12.88 10.77
N ALA A 347 22.21 12.10 10.95
CA ALA A 347 23.57 12.52 10.64
C ALA A 347 23.89 12.50 9.13
N SER A 348 23.27 11.59 8.36
CA SER A 348 23.46 11.52 6.91
C SER A 348 22.69 12.57 6.11
N GLY A 349 21.81 13.35 6.76
CA GLY A 349 20.97 14.34 6.10
C GLY A 349 19.79 13.73 5.33
N ASP A 350 19.55 12.42 5.47
CA ASP A 350 18.30 11.76 5.06
C ASP A 350 17.22 12.06 6.10
N SER A 351 16.91 13.34 6.28
CA SER A 351 15.56 13.69 6.66
C SER A 351 14.70 13.46 5.43
N THR A 352 14.03 12.31 5.34
CA THR A 352 12.86 12.16 4.49
C THR A 352 11.88 13.27 4.87
N GLY A 353 11.86 14.32 4.06
CA GLY A 353 11.08 15.52 4.29
C GLY A 353 9.66 15.40 3.78
N GLY A 354 8.80 16.27 4.32
CA GLY A 354 7.59 16.77 3.67
C GLY A 354 6.31 16.02 3.99
#